data_AF-D3G1I5-F1
#
_entry.id   AF-D3G1I5-F1
#
_cell.length_a   1.000
_cell.length_b   1.000
_cell.length_c   1.000
_cell.angle_alpha   90.00
_cell.angle_beta   90.00
_cell.angle_gamma   90.00
#
_symmetry.space_group_name_H-M   'P 1'
#
loop_
_entity.id
_entity.type
_entity.pdbx_description
1 polymer ?
#
loop_
_entity_poly.entity_id
_entity_poly.type
_entity_poly.pdbx_seq_one_letter_code
_entity_poly.pdbx_strand_id
1 'polypeptide(L)'
;MKRVILTGLTLLLFFSFISSAAASSYQEVTLSDGDVVEVSVTTINNGHQYEIRFPSGNTYFWKDQGHIGTGGGSSELTTKEREQANEALNLYKQQHNATGRNSTSLTGSIAGVILIMVGLMGTISPRVIWYLQIGWKLNKAEPSDLALLFNRIGGIVLCIVGVSLLF
;
A
#
# COMPACT_ATOMS: atom_id res chain seq x y z
N MET A 1 70.18 -23.25 17.47
CA MET A 1 69.76 -24.54 16.84
C MET A 1 68.36 -24.36 16.25
N LYS A 2 67.95 -25.22 15.29
CA LYS A 2 66.60 -25.78 15.02
C LYS A 2 65.39 -25.15 15.77
N ARG A 3 64.21 -24.83 15.21
CA ARG A 3 63.55 -24.84 13.86
C ARG A 3 62.32 -23.88 13.98
N VAL A 4 61.85 -23.14 12.96
CA VAL A 4 60.73 -23.44 12.01
C VAL A 4 59.62 -24.40 12.51
N ILE A 5 58.31 -24.21 12.24
CA ILE A 5 57.61 -23.23 11.36
C ILE A 5 56.79 -22.20 12.19
N LEU A 6 55.52 -21.78 12.03
CA LEU A 6 54.37 -22.10 11.13
C LEU A 6 53.52 -20.84 10.83
N THR A 7 52.72 -20.89 9.76
CA THR A 7 51.84 -19.83 9.21
C THR A 7 50.44 -19.78 9.83
N GLY A 8 49.80 -18.61 9.89
CA GLY A 8 48.36 -18.50 10.18
C GLY A 8 47.73 -17.11 9.99
N LEU A 9 46.68 -17.05 9.17
CA LEU A 9 45.62 -16.02 9.07
C LEU A 9 46.02 -14.55 8.86
N THR A 10 46.19 -14.16 7.59
CA THR A 10 46.24 -12.77 7.13
C THR A 10 44.89 -12.06 7.31
N LEU A 11 44.70 -11.30 8.40
CA LEU A 11 43.52 -10.43 8.53
C LEU A 11 43.74 -9.12 7.77
N LEU A 12 43.30 -9.09 6.51
CA LEU A 12 43.30 -7.91 5.65
C LEU A 12 42.27 -6.87 6.12
N LEU A 13 42.66 -6.05 7.09
CA LEU A 13 41.98 -4.78 7.39
C LEU A 13 42.22 -3.79 6.24
N PHE A 14 41.47 -3.95 5.15
CA PHE A 14 41.45 -3.02 4.02
C PHE A 14 40.77 -1.72 4.46
N PHE A 15 41.56 -0.81 5.04
CA PHE A 15 41.09 0.50 5.51
C PHE A 15 40.90 1.45 4.31
N SER A 16 39.93 1.13 3.47
CA SER A 16 39.62 1.86 2.23
C SER A 16 39.16 3.29 2.53
N PHE A 17 39.68 4.23 1.76
CA PHE A 17 39.71 5.64 2.13
C PHE A 17 38.51 6.42 1.58
N ILE A 18 37.77 7.06 2.50
CA ILE A 18 36.98 8.30 2.36
C ILE A 18 36.32 8.59 0.99
N SER A 19 34.99 8.71 1.02
CA SER A 19 34.33 9.80 0.28
C SER A 19 33.13 10.33 1.06
N SER A 20 33.27 11.52 1.64
CA SER A 20 32.17 12.21 2.34
C SER A 20 31.32 13.00 1.32
N ALA A 21 30.50 12.27 0.56
CA ALA A 21 29.34 12.86 -0.10
C ALA A 21 28.23 13.11 0.94
N ALA A 22 27.29 14.01 0.64
CA ALA A 22 26.27 14.48 1.58
C ALA A 22 25.52 13.31 2.25
N ALA A 23 25.47 13.33 3.59
CA ALA A 23 24.96 12.22 4.40
C ALA A 23 23.43 12.14 4.42
N SER A 24 22.82 11.80 3.27
CA SER A 24 21.61 10.97 3.32
C SER A 24 22.00 9.63 3.96
N SER A 25 21.34 9.26 5.04
CA SER A 25 21.59 7.98 5.72
C SER A 25 20.98 6.85 4.90
N TYR A 26 21.74 6.32 3.94
CA TYR A 26 21.40 5.07 3.27
C TYR A 26 21.33 3.95 4.31
N GLN A 27 20.28 3.14 4.23
CA GLN A 27 20.04 1.96 5.05
C GLN A 27 20.05 0.75 4.12
N GLU A 28 20.82 -0.27 4.48
CA GLU A 28 20.85 -1.54 3.74
C GLU A 28 19.50 -2.28 3.90
N VAL A 29 18.96 -2.75 2.78
CA VAL A 29 17.76 -3.60 2.73
C VAL A 29 18.10 -4.87 1.98
N THR A 30 17.94 -6.02 2.65
CA THR A 30 18.08 -7.36 2.04
C THR A 30 16.76 -7.75 1.36
N LEU A 31 16.86 -8.26 0.14
CA LEU A 31 15.72 -8.73 -0.67
C LEU A 31 15.51 -10.24 -0.50
N SER A 32 14.36 -10.73 -0.97
CA SER A 32 14.00 -12.17 -0.94
C SER A 32 14.93 -13.05 -1.77
N ASP A 33 15.62 -12.48 -2.78
CA ASP A 33 16.64 -13.14 -3.61
C ASP A 33 18.03 -13.17 -2.93
N GLY A 34 18.17 -12.62 -1.73
CA GLY A 34 19.43 -12.53 -0.98
C GLY A 34 20.35 -11.36 -1.39
N ASP A 35 20.07 -10.69 -2.51
CA ASP A 35 20.69 -9.42 -2.89
C ASP A 35 20.45 -8.33 -1.81
N VAL A 36 21.36 -7.36 -1.71
CA VAL A 36 21.27 -6.22 -0.79
C VAL A 36 21.38 -4.91 -1.58
N VAL A 37 20.54 -3.93 -1.24
CA VAL A 37 20.55 -2.59 -1.85
C VAL A 37 20.56 -1.49 -0.78
N GLU A 38 21.12 -0.33 -1.14
CA GLU A 38 21.15 0.86 -0.29
C GLU A 38 19.86 1.68 -0.53
N VAL A 39 19.05 1.92 0.51
CA VAL A 39 17.83 2.76 0.43
C VAL A 39 18.00 4.02 1.28
N SER A 40 17.84 5.20 0.69
CA SER A 40 17.73 6.46 1.44
C SER A 40 16.37 7.12 1.23
N VAL A 41 15.97 7.96 2.19
CA VAL A 41 14.70 8.70 2.15
C VAL A 41 14.91 10.17 2.45
N THR A 42 14.47 11.02 1.53
CA THR A 42 14.44 12.48 1.68
C THR A 42 12.98 12.92 1.84
N THR A 43 12.63 13.49 2.99
CA THR A 43 11.34 14.17 3.17
C THR A 43 11.30 15.44 2.32
N ILE A 44 10.26 15.56 1.52
CA ILE A 44 9.97 16.72 0.66
C ILE A 44 8.64 17.36 1.13
N ASN A 45 8.39 18.62 0.77
CA ASN A 45 7.28 19.42 1.33
C ASN A 45 5.93 18.69 1.46
N ASN A 46 5.57 17.84 0.47
CA ASN A 46 4.31 17.11 0.42
C ASN A 46 4.49 15.58 0.37
N GLY A 47 5.58 15.01 0.94
CA GLY A 47 5.76 13.56 1.01
C GLY A 47 7.22 13.11 1.13
N HIS A 48 7.58 12.00 0.47
CA HIS A 48 8.89 11.37 0.59
C HIS A 48 9.45 10.98 -0.78
N GLN A 49 10.70 11.34 -1.05
CA GLN A 49 11.49 10.77 -2.14
C GLN A 49 12.36 9.64 -1.58
N TYR A 50 12.13 8.43 -2.07
CA TYR A 50 12.93 7.24 -1.81
C TYR A 50 13.95 7.11 -2.95
N GLU A 51 15.19 6.76 -2.62
CA GLU A 51 16.26 6.54 -3.59
C GLU A 51 16.98 5.24 -3.24
N ILE A 52 16.95 4.29 -4.18
CA ILE A 52 17.52 2.95 -4.07
C ILE A 52 18.73 2.87 -5.00
N ARG A 53 19.86 2.42 -4.46
CA ARG A 53 21.13 2.29 -5.17
C ARG A 53 21.60 0.83 -5.16
N PHE A 54 22.00 0.36 -6.33
CA PHE A 54 22.35 -1.02 -6.59
C PHE A 54 23.87 -1.25 -6.54
N PRO A 55 24.34 -2.46 -6.20
CA PRO A 55 25.76 -2.82 -6.29
C PRO A 55 26.38 -2.65 -7.69
N SER A 56 25.56 -2.65 -8.74
CA SER A 56 25.93 -2.34 -10.13
C SER A 56 26.30 -0.87 -10.36
N GLY A 57 26.01 0.02 -9.41
CA GLY A 57 26.10 1.47 -9.57
C GLY A 57 24.84 2.11 -10.17
N ASN A 58 23.86 1.31 -10.63
CA ASN A 58 22.55 1.82 -11.05
C ASN A 58 21.79 2.44 -9.87
N THR A 59 20.86 3.35 -10.20
CA THR A 59 19.96 3.98 -9.23
C THR A 59 18.52 3.94 -9.71
N TYR A 60 17.60 3.84 -8.76
CA TYR A 60 16.17 3.99 -8.95
C TYR A 60 15.64 4.95 -7.90
N PHE A 61 14.71 5.84 -8.26
CA PHE A 61 14.03 6.72 -7.30
C PHE A 61 12.52 6.57 -7.42
N TRP A 62 11.84 6.75 -6.30
CA TRP A 62 10.39 6.87 -6.22
C TRP A 62 10.01 8.10 -5.40
N LYS A 63 9.34 9.07 -6.04
CA LYS A 63 8.76 10.23 -5.37
C LYS A 63 7.31 9.92 -5.02
N ASP A 64 6.99 9.99 -3.74
CA ASP A 64 5.64 9.79 -3.20
C ASP A 64 5.06 11.14 -2.75
N GLN A 65 3.91 11.51 -3.32
CA GLN A 65 3.16 12.73 -2.98
C GLN A 65 1.73 12.40 -2.54
N GLY A 66 1.59 11.30 -1.77
CA GLY A 66 0.39 10.95 -0.99
C GLY A 66 -0.70 10.23 -1.79
N HIS A 67 -1.05 10.73 -2.98
CA HIS A 67 -2.02 10.08 -3.88
C HIS A 67 -1.46 9.84 -5.30
N ILE A 68 -0.35 10.51 -5.64
CA ILE A 68 0.35 10.36 -6.92
C ILE A 68 1.81 10.06 -6.59
N GLY A 69 2.38 9.11 -7.31
CA GLY A 69 3.81 8.83 -7.28
C GLY A 69 4.46 9.00 -8.65
N THR A 70 5.76 9.18 -8.68
CA THR A 70 6.55 9.28 -9.91
C THR A 70 7.92 8.64 -9.68
N GLY A 71 8.23 7.61 -10.46
CA GLY A 71 9.49 6.89 -10.39
C GLY A 71 10.35 7.06 -11.64
N GLY A 72 11.64 6.77 -11.49
CA GLY A 72 12.63 6.77 -12.57
C GLY A 72 13.92 6.10 -12.11
N GLY A 73 14.96 6.11 -12.95
CA GLY A 73 16.25 5.53 -12.64
C GLY A 73 17.30 5.83 -13.70
N SER A 74 18.46 5.19 -13.60
CA SER A 74 19.50 5.21 -14.63
C SER A 74 19.01 4.61 -15.96
N SER A 75 19.63 5.02 -17.08
CA SER A 75 19.31 4.49 -18.42
C SER A 75 19.59 3.00 -18.54
N GLU A 76 20.61 2.51 -17.83
CA GLU A 76 21.03 1.11 -17.81
C GLU A 76 20.32 0.28 -16.73
N LEU A 77 19.26 0.80 -16.09
CA LEU A 77 18.50 0.09 -15.07
C LEU A 77 17.73 -1.09 -15.70
N THR A 78 18.12 -2.31 -15.36
CA THR A 78 17.50 -3.52 -15.89
C THR A 78 16.10 -3.76 -15.33
N THR A 79 15.31 -4.63 -15.99
CA THR A 79 14.01 -5.07 -15.48
C THR A 79 14.15 -5.76 -14.11
N LYS A 80 15.21 -6.56 -13.86
CA LYS A 80 15.44 -7.19 -12.55
C LYS A 80 15.66 -6.13 -11.48
N GLU A 81 16.59 -5.19 -11.69
CA GLU A 81 16.87 -4.13 -10.72
C GLU A 81 15.63 -3.27 -10.46
N ARG A 82 14.80 -3.00 -11.48
CA ARG A 82 13.54 -2.26 -11.28
C ARG A 82 12.48 -3.05 -10.50
N GLU A 83 12.44 -4.37 -10.63
CA GLU A 83 11.58 -5.25 -9.81
C GLU A 83 12.07 -5.26 -8.34
N GLN A 84 13.38 -5.46 -8.17
CA GLN A 84 14.08 -5.39 -6.89
C GLN A 84 13.92 -4.01 -6.20
N ALA A 85 13.92 -2.91 -6.95
CA ALA A 85 13.69 -1.58 -6.41
C ALA A 85 12.29 -1.45 -5.78
N ASN A 86 11.26 -2.04 -6.40
CA ASN A 86 9.90 -2.05 -5.87
C ASN A 86 9.79 -2.95 -4.64
N GLU A 87 10.47 -4.10 -4.63
CA GLU A 87 10.54 -4.99 -3.46
C GLU A 87 11.22 -4.29 -2.28
N ALA A 88 12.43 -3.76 -2.46
CA ALA A 88 13.16 -3.04 -1.43
C ALA A 88 12.40 -1.80 -0.92
N LEU A 89 11.73 -1.07 -1.80
CA LEU A 89 10.84 0.04 -1.43
C LEU A 89 9.65 -0.43 -0.58
N ASN A 90 9.06 -1.58 -0.90
CA ASN A 90 7.96 -2.16 -0.14
C ASN A 90 8.41 -2.68 1.24
N LEU A 91 9.53 -3.41 1.30
CA LEU A 91 10.15 -3.88 2.54
C LEU A 91 10.55 -2.70 3.44
N TYR A 92 11.22 -1.69 2.88
CA TYR A 92 11.54 -0.45 3.58
C TYR A 92 10.29 0.22 4.14
N LYS A 93 9.23 0.35 3.31
CA LYS A 93 7.96 0.94 3.74
C LYS A 93 7.28 0.11 4.83
N GLN A 94 7.31 -1.21 4.76
CA GLN A 94 6.76 -2.09 5.78
C GLN A 94 7.50 -1.97 7.12
N GLN A 95 8.83 -1.93 7.08
CA GLN A 95 9.69 -1.78 8.27
C GLN A 95 9.51 -0.41 8.94
N HIS A 96 9.37 0.67 8.17
CA HIS A 96 9.37 2.05 8.71
C HIS A 96 7.99 2.70 8.84
N ASN A 97 6.93 2.21 8.16
CA ASN A 97 5.54 2.71 8.31
C ASN A 97 4.68 1.80 9.21
N ALA A 98 5.29 0.92 10.01
CA ALA A 98 4.60 0.12 11.04
C ALA A 98 3.86 1.01 12.07
N THR A 99 4.16 2.30 12.14
CA THR A 99 3.38 3.34 12.80
C THR A 99 2.94 4.41 11.78
N GLY A 100 1.62 4.63 11.64
CA GLY A 100 1.10 5.91 11.12
C GLY A 100 -0.01 5.89 10.06
N ARG A 101 -0.39 4.74 9.48
CA ARG A 101 -1.53 4.70 8.56
C ARG A 101 -2.35 3.41 8.64
N ASN A 102 -3.45 3.46 9.40
CA ASN A 102 -4.58 2.58 9.11
C ASN A 102 -5.09 2.96 7.71
N SER A 103 -4.82 2.10 6.74
CA SER A 103 -5.29 2.25 5.36
C SER A 103 -6.76 1.82 5.25
N THR A 104 -7.63 2.52 5.99
CA THR A 104 -9.08 2.51 5.75
C THR A 104 -9.28 2.94 4.30
N SER A 105 -9.45 1.98 3.40
CA SER A 105 -9.41 2.29 1.97
C SER A 105 -10.53 3.27 1.66
N LEU A 106 -10.20 4.35 0.96
CA LEU A 106 -11.21 5.36 0.60
C LEU A 106 -12.33 4.72 -0.23
N THR A 107 -11.98 3.71 -1.03
CA THR A 107 -12.90 2.81 -1.75
C THR A 107 -13.91 2.11 -0.82
N GLY A 108 -13.44 1.43 0.24
CA GLY A 108 -14.32 0.77 1.22
C GLY A 108 -15.15 1.77 2.02
N SER A 109 -14.54 2.89 2.42
CA SER A 109 -15.21 3.97 3.16
C SER A 109 -16.37 4.57 2.38
N ILE A 110 -16.17 4.86 1.09
CA ILE A 110 -17.22 5.40 0.20
C ILE A 110 -18.29 4.34 -0.08
N ALA A 111 -17.90 3.09 -0.31
CA ALA A 111 -18.85 1.99 -0.52
C ALA A 111 -19.76 1.74 0.69
N GLY A 112 -19.21 1.75 1.92
CA GLY A 112 -19.96 1.62 3.17
C GLY A 112 -20.97 2.76 3.36
N VAL A 113 -20.57 4.01 3.12
CA VAL A 113 -21.47 5.18 3.19
C VAL A 113 -22.62 5.08 2.17
N ILE A 114 -22.34 4.65 0.94
CA ILE A 114 -23.39 4.45 -0.10
C ILE A 114 -24.36 3.34 0.31
N LEU A 115 -23.86 2.20 0.81
CA LEU A 115 -24.68 1.09 1.30
C LEU A 115 -25.59 1.52 2.46
N ILE A 116 -25.08 2.32 3.41
CA ILE A 116 -25.87 2.87 4.51
C ILE A 116 -26.95 3.83 4.00
N MET A 117 -26.65 4.74 3.08
CA MET A 117 -27.68 5.62 2.49
C MET A 117 -28.80 4.82 1.79
N VAL A 118 -28.44 3.83 0.97
CA VAL A 118 -29.43 2.99 0.27
C VAL A 118 -30.26 2.16 1.24
N GLY A 119 -29.62 1.57 2.27
CA GLY A 119 -30.30 0.82 3.33
C GLY A 119 -31.27 1.69 4.15
N LEU A 120 -30.87 2.92 4.50
CA LEU A 120 -31.71 3.89 5.20
C LEU A 120 -32.92 4.30 4.35
N MET A 121 -32.73 4.58 3.05
CA MET A 121 -33.83 4.89 2.13
C MET A 121 -34.82 3.72 2.02
N GLY A 122 -34.35 2.46 2.01
CA GLY A 122 -35.21 1.27 2.04
C GLY A 122 -35.96 1.05 3.34
N THR A 123 -35.32 1.37 4.47
CA THR A 123 -35.92 1.23 5.82
C THR A 123 -36.99 2.30 6.05
N ILE A 124 -36.74 3.55 5.64
CA ILE A 124 -37.64 4.69 5.83
C ILE A 124 -38.76 4.70 4.79
N SER A 125 -38.47 4.39 3.52
CA SER A 125 -39.43 4.45 2.41
C SER A 125 -39.50 3.15 1.59
N PRO A 126 -39.94 2.03 2.19
CA PRO A 126 -40.03 0.73 1.49
C PRO A 126 -40.99 0.75 0.30
N ARG A 127 -41.97 1.67 0.26
CA ARG A 127 -42.86 1.87 -0.90
C ARG A 127 -42.09 2.32 -2.15
N VAL A 128 -41.07 3.16 -1.99
CA VAL A 128 -40.26 3.71 -3.10
C VAL A 128 -39.32 2.66 -3.66
N ILE A 129 -38.65 1.87 -2.81
CA ILE A 129 -37.82 0.74 -3.29
C ILE A 129 -38.68 -0.32 -3.98
N TRP A 130 -39.85 -0.67 -3.45
CA TRP A 130 -40.77 -1.59 -4.12
C TRP A 130 -41.17 -1.09 -5.52
N TYR A 131 -41.43 0.21 -5.67
CA TYR A 131 -41.76 0.81 -6.96
C TYR A 131 -40.58 0.75 -7.96
N LEU A 132 -39.37 1.09 -7.51
CA LEU A 132 -38.13 1.00 -8.29
C LEU A 132 -37.78 -0.43 -8.72
N GLN A 133 -38.01 -1.43 -7.86
CA GLN A 133 -37.73 -2.83 -8.18
C GLN A 133 -38.78 -3.44 -9.11
N ILE A 134 -40.06 -3.30 -8.76
CA ILE A 134 -41.16 -4.14 -9.27
C ILE A 134 -42.41 -3.32 -9.66
N GLY A 135 -42.72 -2.22 -8.97
CA GLY A 135 -43.92 -1.41 -9.28
C GLY A 135 -43.92 -0.77 -10.67
N TRP A 136 -42.75 -0.49 -11.26
CA TRP A 136 -42.66 -0.07 -12.67
C TRP A 136 -43.09 -1.17 -13.66
N LYS A 137 -43.01 -2.44 -13.27
CA LYS A 137 -43.41 -3.61 -14.07
C LYS A 137 -44.85 -4.06 -13.77
N LEU A 138 -45.37 -3.78 -12.58
CA LEU A 138 -46.73 -4.09 -12.15
C LEU A 138 -47.64 -2.86 -12.20
N ASN A 139 -48.08 -2.50 -13.41
CA ASN A 139 -48.90 -1.32 -13.65
C ASN A 139 -50.21 -1.35 -12.83
N LYS A 140 -50.34 -0.41 -11.88
CA LYS A 140 -51.46 -0.29 -10.90
C LYS A 140 -51.63 -1.42 -9.89
N ALA A 141 -50.60 -2.21 -9.58
CA ALA A 141 -50.64 -3.07 -8.39
C ALA A 141 -50.33 -2.27 -7.11
N GLU A 142 -51.07 -2.53 -6.03
CA GLU A 142 -50.72 -2.00 -4.69
C GLU A 142 -49.69 -2.91 -3.99
N PRO A 143 -48.74 -2.34 -3.22
CA PRO A 143 -47.75 -3.12 -2.51
C PRO A 143 -48.37 -3.85 -1.32
N SER A 144 -48.43 -5.19 -1.40
CA SER A 144 -48.79 -6.06 -0.26
C SER A 144 -47.87 -5.79 0.94
N ASP A 145 -48.43 -5.82 2.16
CA ASP A 145 -47.68 -5.62 3.41
C ASP A 145 -46.47 -6.54 3.53
N LEU A 146 -46.56 -7.76 3.01
CA LEU A 146 -45.44 -8.71 3.00
C LEU A 146 -44.23 -8.16 2.20
N ALA A 147 -44.48 -7.51 1.06
CA ALA A 147 -43.45 -6.91 0.23
C ALA A 147 -42.87 -5.61 0.84
N LEU A 148 -43.66 -4.88 1.63
CA LEU A 148 -43.17 -3.75 2.43
C LEU A 148 -42.29 -4.22 3.60
N LEU A 149 -42.62 -5.36 4.21
CA LEU A 149 -41.87 -5.96 5.31
C LEU A 149 -40.54 -6.55 4.83
N PHE A 150 -40.50 -7.25 3.69
CA PHE A 150 -39.25 -7.69 3.05
C PHE A 150 -38.31 -6.52 2.72
N ASN A 151 -38.83 -5.41 2.20
CA ASN A 151 -38.01 -4.23 1.89
C ASN A 151 -37.40 -3.57 3.16
N ARG A 152 -38.14 -3.54 4.27
CA ARG A 152 -37.59 -3.07 5.57
C ARG A 152 -36.46 -3.97 6.06
N ILE A 153 -36.65 -5.31 6.02
CA ILE A 153 -35.60 -6.26 6.43
C ILE A 153 -34.37 -6.13 5.54
N GLY A 154 -34.55 -6.06 4.22
CA GLY A 154 -33.45 -5.86 3.27
C GLY A 154 -32.67 -4.55 3.51
N GLY A 155 -33.37 -3.45 3.79
CA GLY A 155 -32.75 -2.16 4.13
C GLY A 155 -31.93 -2.22 5.42
N ILE A 156 -32.45 -2.87 6.47
CA ILE A 156 -31.75 -3.07 7.74
C ILE A 156 -30.49 -3.93 7.56
N VAL A 157 -30.57 -5.02 6.79
CA VAL A 157 -29.41 -5.87 6.47
C VAL A 157 -28.36 -5.09 5.67
N LEU A 158 -28.76 -4.26 4.71
CA LEU A 158 -27.84 -3.37 3.99
C LEU A 158 -27.12 -2.38 4.92
N CYS A 159 -27.84 -1.79 5.88
CA CYS A 159 -27.24 -0.90 6.87
C CYS A 159 -26.19 -1.65 7.74
N ILE A 160 -26.50 -2.86 8.19
CA ILE A 160 -25.56 -3.67 9.00
C ILE A 160 -24.30 -3.99 8.19
N VAL A 161 -24.45 -4.48 6.95
CA VAL A 161 -23.31 -4.78 6.07
C VAL A 161 -22.50 -3.52 5.73
N GLY A 162 -23.15 -2.38 5.51
CA GLY A 162 -22.47 -1.11 5.27
C GLY A 162 -21.69 -0.60 6.48
N VAL A 163 -22.20 -0.81 7.71
CA VAL A 163 -21.47 -0.52 8.96
C VAL A 163 -20.28 -1.46 9.13
N SER A 164 -20.44 -2.77 8.88
CA SER A 164 -19.33 -3.76 8.89
C SER A 164 -18.33 -3.61 7.73
N LEU A 165 -18.46 -2.58 6.90
CA LEU A 165 -17.49 -2.16 5.89
C LEU A 165 -16.82 -0.81 6.24
N LEU A 166 -17.22 -0.17 7.34
CA LEU A 166 -16.64 1.08 7.87
C LEU A 166 -15.77 0.88 9.13
N PHE A 167 -15.92 -0.27 9.81
CA PHE A 167 -15.22 -0.63 11.05
C PHE A 167 -14.47 -1.95 10.88
#